data_AF-A0A3D2S435-F1
#
_entry.id   AF-A0A3D2S435-F1
#
_cell.length_a   1.000
_cell.length_b   1.000
_cell.length_c   1.000
_cell.angle_alpha   90.00
_cell.angle_beta   90.00
_cell.angle_gamma   90.00
#
_symmetry.space_group_name_H-M   'P 1'
#
loop_
_entity.id
_entity.type
_entity.pdbx_description
1 polymer ?
#
loop_
_entity_poly.entity_id
_entity_poly.type
_entity_poly.pdbx_seq_one_letter_code
_entity_poly.pdbx_strand_id
1 'polypeptide(L)'
;MKQLFTYILICASALAFAQPAADDPLEQLQRYEKNLAVLGDSTVSGSNWEMREQACIAMVKILVKALQVPNSFDYPFDSVPTISVVYPEDRAFRLITWQLQLKDMTHRYYGTIQMAGEELEMYPLIDMSMFIAEPDYAVTDNDNWYGQIYYNVKKFKYKKETYYLLFGWDGNDMWSNRKIVDILSFDDKGQPVFGRPVFEFSEGEVRSRVMIEYKEDASPALVWDEQLQMIVFDYLQPENPMSEGI
;
A
#
# COMPACT_ATOMS: atom_id res chain seq x y z
N MET A 1 59.43 27.34 -59.35
CA MET A 1 58.40 28.03 -58.57
C MET A 1 57.52 26.99 -57.89
N LYS A 2 57.75 26.72 -56.60
CA LYS A 2 56.96 25.75 -55.81
C LYS A 2 55.95 26.54 -54.99
N GLN A 3 54.66 26.32 -55.21
CA GLN A 3 53.58 26.92 -54.43
C GLN A 3 53.27 26.01 -53.24
N LEU A 4 53.38 26.56 -52.04
CA LEU A 4 53.17 25.90 -50.75
C LEU A 4 51.69 26.13 -50.37
N PHE A 5 50.86 25.07 -50.37
CA PHE A 5 49.49 25.14 -49.89
C PHE A 5 49.46 24.84 -48.38
N THR A 6 49.23 25.88 -47.57
CA THR A 6 49.03 25.77 -46.13
C THR A 6 47.56 25.49 -45.85
N TYR A 7 47.22 24.30 -45.37
CA TYR A 7 45.88 23.98 -44.87
C TYR A 7 45.75 24.47 -43.43
N ILE A 8 44.87 25.44 -43.20
CA ILE A 8 44.47 25.91 -41.86
C ILE A 8 43.42 24.94 -41.33
N LEU A 9 43.78 24.20 -40.29
CA LEU A 9 42.88 23.32 -39.54
C LEU A 9 42.04 24.19 -38.59
N ILE A 10 40.77 24.42 -38.93
CA ILE A 10 39.82 25.09 -38.05
C ILE A 10 39.30 24.05 -37.05
N CYS A 11 39.85 24.05 -35.83
CA CYS A 11 39.29 23.32 -34.71
C CYS A 11 38.03 24.04 -34.23
N ALA A 12 36.86 23.60 -34.71
CA ALA A 12 35.59 23.95 -34.11
C ALA A 12 35.48 23.26 -32.75
N SER A 13 35.76 23.99 -31.68
CA SER A 13 35.47 23.59 -30.31
C SER A 13 33.95 23.52 -30.14
N ALA A 14 33.39 22.33 -30.31
CA ALA A 14 32.02 22.05 -29.88
C ALA A 14 31.97 22.28 -28.36
N LEU A 15 31.22 23.30 -27.94
CA LEU A 15 30.83 23.46 -26.55
C LEU A 15 29.90 22.30 -26.21
N ALA A 16 30.49 21.21 -25.69
CA ALA A 16 29.75 20.13 -25.08
C ALA A 16 29.14 20.68 -23.79
N PHE A 17 27.85 21.05 -23.84
CA PHE A 17 27.07 21.24 -22.63
C PHE A 17 26.97 19.88 -21.95
N ALA A 18 27.74 19.69 -20.88
CA ALA A 18 27.52 18.56 -19.99
C ALA A 18 26.09 18.67 -19.46
N GLN A 19 25.21 17.76 -19.89
CA GLN A 19 23.94 17.57 -19.21
C GLN A 19 24.28 17.25 -17.75
N PRO A 20 23.64 17.89 -16.75
CA PRO A 20 23.81 17.45 -15.37
C PRO A 20 23.53 15.95 -15.35
N ALA A 21 24.48 15.17 -14.85
CA ALA A 21 24.28 13.73 -14.70
C ALA A 21 22.97 13.54 -13.95
N ALA A 22 22.05 12.75 -14.50
CA ALA A 22 20.86 12.38 -13.76
C ALA A 22 21.33 11.78 -12.43
N ASP A 23 20.78 12.29 -11.32
CA ASP A 23 21.08 11.77 -9.98
C ASP A 23 20.97 10.23 -9.99
N ASP A 24 21.87 9.55 -9.30
CA ASP A 24 21.81 8.10 -9.13
C ASP A 24 20.43 7.70 -8.55
N PRO A 25 19.69 6.73 -9.14
CA PRO A 25 18.35 6.36 -8.68
C PRO A 25 18.27 6.03 -7.19
N LEU A 26 19.32 5.40 -6.64
CA LEU A 26 19.39 5.09 -5.21
C LEU A 26 19.48 6.36 -4.37
N GLU A 27 20.34 7.32 -4.74
CA GLU A 27 20.44 8.62 -4.06
C GLU A 27 19.11 9.39 -4.13
N GLN A 28 18.42 9.35 -5.28
CA GLN A 28 17.09 9.95 -5.42
C GLN A 28 16.07 9.32 -4.45
N LEU A 29 16.03 7.99 -4.37
CA LEU A 29 15.13 7.24 -3.48
C LEU A 29 15.43 7.55 -2.01
N GLN A 30 16.70 7.57 -1.59
CA GLN A 30 17.10 7.93 -0.23
C GLN A 30 16.67 9.35 0.15
N ARG A 31 16.80 10.30 -0.78
CA ARG A 31 16.35 11.69 -0.58
C ARG A 31 14.83 11.76 -0.46
N TYR A 32 14.09 10.99 -1.26
CA TYR A 32 12.64 10.91 -1.14
C TYR A 32 12.22 10.27 0.17
N GLU A 33 12.83 9.15 0.57
CA GLU A 33 12.57 8.47 1.84
C GLU A 33 12.76 9.40 3.04
N LYS A 34 13.83 10.18 3.06
CA LYS A 34 14.05 11.19 4.12
C LYS A 34 12.90 12.21 4.21
N ASN A 35 12.39 12.67 3.07
CA ASN A 35 11.25 13.60 3.04
C ASN A 35 9.96 12.90 3.46
N LEU A 36 9.77 11.64 3.03
CA LEU A 36 8.62 10.83 3.41
C LEU A 36 8.59 10.56 4.91
N ALA A 37 9.74 10.29 5.55
CA ALA A 37 9.82 10.10 6.99
C ALA A 37 9.31 11.34 7.74
N VAL A 38 9.79 12.54 7.38
CA VAL A 38 9.37 13.80 8.02
C VAL A 38 7.88 14.09 7.80
N LEU A 39 7.38 13.87 6.58
CA LEU A 39 5.98 14.11 6.24
C LEU A 39 5.05 13.05 6.85
N GLY A 40 5.50 11.80 6.94
CA GLY A 40 4.84 10.70 7.61
C GLY A 40 4.65 11.00 9.10
N ASP A 41 5.73 11.36 9.79
CA ASP A 41 5.68 11.79 11.19
C ASP A 41 4.70 12.95 11.39
N SER A 42 4.71 13.93 10.50
CA SER A 42 3.79 15.08 10.54
C SER A 42 2.33 14.71 10.26
N THR A 43 2.09 13.65 9.48
CA THR A 43 0.75 13.11 9.17
C THR A 43 0.11 12.52 10.42
N VAL A 44 0.91 11.93 11.31
CA VAL A 44 0.43 11.31 12.56
C VAL A 44 0.44 12.31 13.72
N SER A 45 1.53 13.04 13.90
CA SER A 45 1.82 13.86 15.10
C SER A 45 1.55 15.36 14.95
N GLY A 46 1.06 15.80 13.79
CA GLY A 46 0.71 17.20 13.55
C GLY A 46 -0.25 17.76 14.62
N SER A 47 -0.01 19.00 15.05
CA SER A 47 -0.69 19.59 16.21
C SER A 47 -2.18 19.88 16.01
N ASN A 48 -2.64 19.90 14.76
CA ASN A 48 -4.04 20.03 14.39
C ASN A 48 -4.32 19.22 13.12
N TRP A 49 -5.62 19.04 12.85
CA TRP A 49 -6.14 18.30 11.71
C TRP A 49 -5.58 18.84 10.38
N GLU A 50 -5.59 20.15 10.18
CA GLU A 50 -5.18 20.79 8.94
C GLU A 50 -3.69 20.53 8.62
N MET A 51 -2.83 20.52 9.63
CA MET A 51 -1.41 20.19 9.48
C MET A 51 -1.21 18.71 9.08
N ARG A 52 -1.95 17.79 9.71
CA ARG A 52 -1.90 16.36 9.37
C ARG A 52 -2.37 16.11 7.93
N GLU A 53 -3.46 16.75 7.53
CA GLU A 53 -3.99 16.67 6.17
C GLU A 53 -3.00 17.22 5.14
N GLN A 54 -2.42 18.40 5.37
CA GLN A 54 -1.42 19.00 4.48
C GLN A 54 -0.16 18.14 4.38
N ALA A 55 0.30 17.58 5.50
CA ALA A 55 1.43 16.65 5.52
C ALA A 55 1.14 15.39 4.71
N CYS A 56 -0.05 14.80 4.87
CA CYS A 56 -0.48 13.63 4.10
C CYS A 56 -0.51 13.94 2.60
N ILE A 57 -1.13 15.06 2.19
CA ILE A 57 -1.17 15.48 0.78
C ILE A 57 0.24 15.66 0.20
N ALA A 58 1.16 16.25 0.96
CA ALA A 58 2.55 16.39 0.56
C ALA A 58 3.26 15.03 0.47
N MET A 59 3.03 14.14 1.44
CA MET A 59 3.57 12.79 1.49
C MET A 59 3.16 12.01 0.24
N VAL A 60 1.87 12.00 -0.12
CA VAL A 60 1.37 11.34 -1.34
C VAL A 60 2.11 11.83 -2.59
N LYS A 61 2.28 13.15 -2.74
CA LYS A 61 2.99 13.74 -3.89
C LYS A 61 4.45 13.32 -3.97
N ILE A 62 5.13 13.21 -2.83
CA ILE A 62 6.52 12.75 -2.78
C ILE A 62 6.60 11.25 -3.04
N LEU A 63 5.69 10.46 -2.48
CA LEU A 63 5.68 9.01 -2.64
C LEU A 63 5.46 8.64 -4.11
N VAL A 64 4.49 9.26 -4.79
CA VAL A 64 4.26 9.03 -6.23
C VAL A 64 5.53 9.29 -7.06
N LYS A 65 6.30 10.34 -6.73
CA LYS A 65 7.58 10.61 -7.40
C LYS A 65 8.62 9.56 -7.07
N ALA A 66 8.70 9.12 -5.82
CA ALA A 66 9.63 8.08 -5.39
C ALA A 66 9.35 6.74 -6.11
N LEU A 67 8.08 6.38 -6.26
CA LEU A 67 7.68 5.16 -6.96
C LEU A 67 7.96 5.20 -8.46
N GLN A 68 8.09 6.38 -9.06
CA GLN A 68 8.51 6.55 -10.46
C GLN A 68 10.02 6.41 -10.68
N VAL A 69 10.83 6.41 -9.62
CA VAL A 69 12.28 6.25 -9.76
C VAL A 69 12.59 4.81 -10.18
N PRO A 70 13.55 4.58 -11.11
CA PRO A 70 13.99 3.23 -11.45
C PRO A 70 14.41 2.42 -10.20
N ASN A 71 14.08 1.14 -10.19
CA ASN A 71 14.31 0.22 -9.06
C ASN A 71 13.55 0.57 -7.76
N SER A 72 12.56 1.48 -7.81
CA SER A 72 11.74 1.79 -6.64
C SER A 72 11.04 0.55 -6.08
N PHE A 73 10.66 -0.42 -6.92
CA PHE A 73 9.98 -1.65 -6.53
C PHE A 73 10.76 -2.45 -5.48
N ASP A 74 12.08 -2.48 -5.56
CA ASP A 74 12.94 -3.20 -4.61
C ASP A 74 13.38 -2.32 -3.44
N TYR A 75 13.12 -1.01 -3.49
CA TYR A 75 13.44 -0.08 -2.40
C TYR A 75 12.43 -0.22 -1.25
N PRO A 76 12.86 -0.53 -0.01
CA PRO A 76 11.96 -0.95 1.06
C PRO A 76 11.22 0.20 1.77
N PHE A 77 11.78 1.42 1.78
CA PHE A 77 11.28 2.55 2.56
C PHE A 77 11.22 2.32 4.09
N ASP A 78 12.15 1.53 4.64
CA ASP A 78 12.21 1.14 6.05
C ASP A 78 12.27 2.32 7.04
N SER A 79 12.71 3.50 6.59
CA SER A 79 12.80 4.70 7.43
C SER A 79 11.48 5.47 7.53
N VAL A 80 10.40 4.99 6.91
CA VAL A 80 9.07 5.63 6.89
C VAL A 80 8.08 4.73 7.65
N PRO A 81 8.07 4.76 8.99
CA PRO A 81 7.26 3.83 9.79
C PRO A 81 5.74 4.04 9.63
N THR A 82 5.32 5.14 9.03
CA THR A 82 3.91 5.50 8.81
C THR A 82 3.31 4.92 7.55
N ILE A 83 4.10 4.25 6.70
CA ILE A 83 3.61 3.47 5.58
C ILE A 83 3.87 1.99 5.84
N SER A 84 2.96 1.13 5.41
CA SER A 84 3.20 -0.30 5.34
C SER A 84 3.57 -0.68 3.92
N VAL A 85 4.60 -1.52 3.76
CA VAL A 85 5.04 -2.08 2.47
C VAL A 85 5.05 -3.60 2.60
N VAL A 86 4.22 -4.27 1.81
CA VAL A 86 3.98 -5.72 1.92
C VAL A 86 4.18 -6.39 0.56
N TYR A 87 4.98 -7.47 0.53
CA TYR A 87 5.24 -8.27 -0.68
C TYR A 87 4.67 -9.68 -0.54
N PRO A 88 4.03 -10.24 -1.58
CA PRO A 88 3.76 -11.67 -1.67
C PRO A 88 5.05 -12.46 -1.84
N GLU A 89 5.03 -13.76 -1.55
CA GLU A 89 6.23 -14.60 -1.59
C GLU A 89 6.85 -14.69 -2.99
N ASP A 90 6.04 -14.51 -4.04
CA ASP A 90 6.51 -14.49 -5.43
C ASP A 90 6.98 -13.12 -5.92
N ARG A 91 6.87 -12.08 -5.07
CA ARG A 91 7.21 -10.69 -5.38
C ARG A 91 6.58 -10.18 -6.68
N ALA A 92 5.39 -10.68 -7.05
CA ALA A 92 4.71 -10.25 -8.28
C ALA A 92 4.25 -8.78 -8.23
N PHE A 93 4.02 -8.26 -7.03
CA PHE A 93 3.68 -6.87 -6.76
C PHE A 93 4.12 -6.51 -5.34
N ARG A 94 3.84 -5.28 -4.91
CA ARG A 94 3.82 -4.89 -3.50
C ARG A 94 2.63 -4.00 -3.21
N LEU A 95 2.09 -4.13 -2.01
CA LEU A 95 1.08 -3.23 -1.46
C LEU A 95 1.78 -2.17 -0.63
N ILE A 96 1.47 -0.91 -0.90
CA ILE A 96 1.89 0.22 -0.06
C ILE A 96 0.63 0.88 0.47
N THR A 97 0.45 0.91 1.79
CA THR A 97 -0.75 1.47 2.43
C THR A 97 -0.42 2.34 3.63
N TRP A 98 -1.17 3.42 3.82
CA TRP A 98 -1.08 4.32 4.97
C TRP A 98 -2.44 4.94 5.26
N GLN A 99 -2.55 5.64 6.39
CA GLN A 99 -3.81 6.25 6.83
C GLN A 99 -3.64 7.71 7.24
N LEU A 100 -4.78 8.41 7.29
CA LEU A 100 -4.95 9.72 7.89
C LEU A 100 -6.18 9.66 8.81
N GLN A 101 -5.98 9.93 10.10
CA GLN A 101 -7.10 10.07 11.04
C GLN A 101 -7.80 11.42 10.84
N LEU A 102 -9.08 11.36 10.50
CA LEU A 102 -9.97 12.48 10.24
C LEU A 102 -10.33 13.26 11.52
N LYS A 103 -10.97 14.42 11.34
CA LYS A 103 -11.36 15.31 12.45
C LYS A 103 -12.40 14.67 13.39
N ASP A 104 -13.23 13.78 12.87
CA ASP A 104 -14.26 13.04 13.61
C ASP A 104 -13.73 11.72 14.19
N MET A 105 -12.40 11.53 14.22
CA MET A 105 -11.70 10.33 14.70
C MET A 105 -11.88 9.09 13.84
N THR A 106 -12.60 9.18 12.73
CA THR A 106 -12.60 8.12 11.71
C THR A 106 -11.31 8.16 10.89
N HIS A 107 -11.12 7.20 10.01
CA HIS A 107 -9.89 7.06 9.25
C HIS A 107 -10.18 7.13 7.74
N ARG A 108 -9.25 7.74 7.00
CA ARG A 108 -9.15 7.60 5.56
C ARG A 108 -7.87 6.84 5.23
N TYR A 109 -8.00 5.85 4.37
CA TYR A 109 -6.89 5.05 3.90
C TYR A 109 -6.43 5.48 2.53
N TYR A 110 -5.19 5.17 2.26
CA TYR A 110 -4.56 5.39 0.98
C TYR A 110 -3.70 4.18 0.66
N GLY A 111 -3.60 3.86 -0.61
CA GLY A 111 -2.64 2.86 -1.01
C GLY A 111 -2.42 2.79 -2.51
N THR A 112 -1.50 1.92 -2.88
CA THR A 112 -1.24 1.56 -4.26
C THR A 112 -0.71 0.13 -4.32
N ILE A 113 -1.09 -0.60 -5.36
CA ILE A 113 -0.37 -1.80 -5.78
C ILE A 113 0.67 -1.35 -6.80
N GLN A 114 1.94 -1.66 -6.56
CA GLN A 114 2.97 -1.51 -7.58
C GLN A 114 3.37 -2.89 -8.09
N MET A 115 3.23 -3.12 -9.39
CA MET A 115 3.59 -4.38 -10.01
C MET A 115 5.11 -4.48 -10.17
N ALA A 116 5.64 -5.70 -10.11
CA ALA A 116 7.01 -5.96 -10.50
C ALA A 116 7.14 -5.90 -12.04
N GLY A 117 8.18 -5.24 -12.55
CA GLY A 117 8.41 -5.11 -13.97
C GLY A 117 9.47 -4.07 -14.30
N GLU A 118 9.90 -4.05 -15.56
CA GLU A 118 10.78 -2.99 -16.07
C GLU A 118 10.03 -1.66 -16.23
N GLU A 119 8.77 -1.76 -16.69
CA GLU A 119 7.87 -0.63 -16.84
C GLU A 119 7.09 -0.37 -15.55
N LEU A 120 6.87 0.91 -15.25
CA LEU A 120 6.09 1.30 -14.09
C LEU A 120 4.60 0.99 -14.32
N GLU A 121 4.10 0.01 -13.59
CA GLU A 121 2.67 -0.31 -13.52
C GLU A 121 2.19 -0.21 -12.07
N MET A 122 1.17 0.62 -11.86
CA MET A 122 0.61 0.89 -10.54
C MET A 122 -0.91 0.97 -10.60
N TYR A 123 -1.55 0.44 -9.56
CA TYR A 123 -2.99 0.56 -9.32
C TYR A 123 -3.23 1.38 -8.06
N PRO A 124 -3.59 2.68 -8.18
CA PRO A 124 -3.94 3.48 -7.01
C PRO A 124 -5.21 2.92 -6.36
N LEU A 125 -5.20 2.82 -5.03
CA LEU A 125 -6.33 2.34 -4.25
C LEU A 125 -7.13 3.51 -3.72
N ILE A 126 -8.38 3.62 -4.17
CA ILE A 126 -9.32 4.67 -3.80
C ILE A 126 -10.21 4.13 -2.69
N ASP A 127 -10.01 4.64 -1.48
CA ASP A 127 -10.78 4.23 -0.30
C ASP A 127 -12.24 4.67 -0.42
N MET A 128 -13.11 3.67 -0.53
CA MET A 128 -14.56 3.80 -0.60
C MET A 128 -15.26 3.09 0.57
N SER A 129 -14.52 2.73 1.63
CA SER A 129 -15.02 2.02 2.82
C SER A 129 -16.35 2.60 3.35
N MET A 130 -16.43 3.93 3.51
CA MET A 130 -17.63 4.63 4.01
C MET A 130 -18.88 4.52 3.10
N PHE A 131 -18.70 4.11 1.84
CA PHE A 131 -19.79 3.99 0.85
C PHE A 131 -20.15 2.54 0.53
N ILE A 132 -19.42 1.56 1.08
CA ILE A 132 -19.68 0.14 0.91
C ILE A 132 -20.64 -0.31 2.02
N ALA A 133 -21.91 -0.52 1.67
CA ALA A 133 -22.96 -0.83 2.65
C ALA A 133 -22.76 -2.20 3.36
N GLU A 134 -22.28 -3.20 2.63
CA GLU A 134 -22.12 -4.57 3.11
C GLU A 134 -20.68 -5.06 2.79
N PRO A 135 -19.67 -4.53 3.50
CA PRO A 135 -18.27 -4.73 3.12
C PRO A 135 -17.81 -6.19 3.25
N ASP A 136 -18.46 -6.94 4.13
CA ASP A 136 -18.31 -8.39 4.29
C ASP A 136 -18.66 -9.19 3.03
N TYR A 137 -19.55 -8.66 2.17
CA TYR A 137 -20.04 -9.35 0.97
C TYR A 137 -19.59 -8.68 -0.33
N ALA A 138 -19.12 -7.44 -0.29
CA ALA A 138 -18.78 -6.68 -1.48
C ALA A 138 -17.55 -7.24 -2.21
N VAL A 139 -17.67 -7.44 -3.52
CA VAL A 139 -16.54 -7.59 -4.45
C VAL A 139 -16.18 -6.20 -4.95
N THR A 140 -14.91 -5.82 -4.89
CA THR A 140 -14.46 -4.46 -5.23
C THR A 140 -13.22 -4.47 -6.11
N ASP A 141 -12.92 -3.35 -6.76
CA ASP A 141 -11.69 -3.10 -7.52
C ASP A 141 -10.81 -2.07 -6.80
N ASN A 142 -9.78 -1.55 -7.48
CA ASN A 142 -8.92 -0.50 -6.93
C ASN A 142 -9.64 0.86 -6.79
N ASP A 143 -10.67 1.14 -7.61
CA ASP A 143 -11.41 2.40 -7.57
C ASP A 143 -12.53 2.40 -6.51
N ASN A 144 -12.87 1.22 -5.99
CA ASN A 144 -13.87 1.01 -4.93
C ASN A 144 -13.29 0.21 -3.75
N TRP A 145 -12.01 0.42 -3.45
CA TRP A 145 -11.28 -0.36 -2.46
C TRP A 145 -11.82 -0.14 -1.04
N TYR A 146 -12.01 -1.23 -0.28
CA TYR A 146 -12.24 -1.12 1.16
C TYR A 146 -10.91 -0.79 1.85
N GLY A 147 -10.77 0.46 2.27
CA GLY A 147 -9.57 0.99 2.87
C GLY A 147 -9.11 0.26 4.12
N GLN A 148 -7.82 -0.11 4.15
CA GLN A 148 -7.17 -0.78 5.27
C GLN A 148 -5.64 -0.71 5.13
N ILE A 149 -4.92 -0.87 6.24
CA ILE A 149 -3.47 -1.03 6.25
C ILE A 149 -3.11 -2.51 6.16
N TYR A 150 -2.49 -2.93 5.06
CA TYR A 150 -2.03 -4.30 4.91
C TYR A 150 -0.76 -4.53 5.73
N TYR A 151 -0.71 -5.61 6.51
CA TYR A 151 0.49 -5.99 7.26
C TYR A 151 1.04 -7.36 6.87
N ASN A 152 0.26 -8.16 6.13
CA ASN A 152 0.74 -9.45 5.61
C ASN A 152 -0.03 -9.86 4.35
N VAL A 153 0.57 -10.75 3.57
CA VAL A 153 -0.02 -11.37 2.39
C VAL A 153 0.47 -12.81 2.27
N LYS A 154 -0.44 -13.70 1.91
CA LYS A 154 -0.13 -15.11 1.65
C LYS A 154 -0.62 -15.50 0.26
N LYS A 155 0.29 -15.98 -0.59
CA LYS A 155 -0.06 -16.48 -1.92
C LYS A 155 -0.71 -17.85 -1.83
N PHE A 156 -1.80 -18.01 -2.56
CA PHE A 156 -2.48 -19.28 -2.80
C PHE A 156 -2.64 -19.55 -4.29
N LYS A 157 -2.60 -20.83 -4.66
CA LYS A 157 -3.00 -21.28 -5.99
C LYS A 157 -4.20 -22.19 -5.85
N TYR A 158 -5.26 -21.85 -6.56
CA TYR A 158 -6.44 -22.71 -6.64
C TYR A 158 -6.83 -22.88 -8.11
N LYS A 159 -6.85 -24.15 -8.54
CA LYS A 159 -6.91 -24.50 -9.97
C LYS A 159 -5.74 -23.84 -10.72
N LYS A 160 -6.03 -23.07 -11.78
CA LYS A 160 -5.02 -22.37 -12.59
C LYS A 160 -4.85 -20.91 -12.21
N GLU A 161 -5.62 -20.43 -11.22
CA GLU A 161 -5.62 -19.05 -10.78
C GLU A 161 -4.76 -18.86 -9.54
N THR A 162 -4.16 -17.68 -9.44
CA THR A 162 -3.40 -17.24 -8.27
C THR A 162 -4.24 -16.24 -7.48
N TYR A 163 -4.27 -16.43 -6.16
CA TYR A 163 -4.96 -15.59 -5.21
C TYR A 163 -3.98 -15.15 -4.13
N TYR A 164 -4.24 -13.99 -3.53
CA TYR A 164 -3.43 -13.44 -2.46
C TYR A 164 -4.36 -13.16 -1.29
N LEU A 165 -4.20 -13.93 -0.21
CA LEU A 165 -4.89 -13.71 1.04
C LEU A 165 -4.21 -12.53 1.74
N LEU A 166 -4.93 -11.43 1.88
CA LEU A 166 -4.43 -10.20 2.48
C LEU A 166 -4.87 -10.12 3.93
N PHE A 167 -3.97 -9.64 4.78
CA PHE A 167 -4.26 -9.37 6.18
C PHE A 167 -4.12 -7.87 6.42
N GLY A 168 -5.23 -7.26 6.84
CA GLY A 168 -5.35 -5.81 7.00
C GLY A 168 -5.79 -5.40 8.39
N TRP A 169 -5.48 -4.15 8.72
CA TRP A 169 -5.94 -3.45 9.91
C TRP A 169 -6.68 -2.18 9.51
N ASP A 170 -7.84 -1.97 10.11
CA ASP A 170 -8.69 -0.79 9.95
C ASP A 170 -8.93 -0.21 11.35
N GLY A 171 -8.53 1.04 11.57
CA GLY A 171 -8.74 1.76 12.82
C GLY A 171 -10.20 2.14 13.11
N ASN A 172 -11.16 1.74 12.26
CA ASN A 172 -12.61 1.93 12.39
C ASN A 172 -13.03 3.28 13.00
N ASP A 173 -13.17 3.37 14.33
CA ASP A 173 -13.52 4.61 15.03
C ASP A 173 -12.76 4.77 16.38
N MET A 174 -13.22 5.67 17.24
CA MET A 174 -12.54 5.97 18.51
C MET A 174 -12.65 4.86 19.58
N TRP A 175 -13.48 3.85 19.37
CA TRP A 175 -13.80 2.81 20.35
C TRP A 175 -13.27 1.43 19.97
N SER A 176 -13.17 1.16 18.67
CA SER A 176 -12.79 -0.15 18.15
C SER A 176 -11.88 -0.05 16.94
N ASN A 177 -11.19 -1.15 16.68
CA ASN A 177 -10.38 -1.43 15.51
C ASN A 177 -10.92 -2.71 14.84
N ARG A 178 -10.51 -2.96 13.61
CA ARG A 178 -10.82 -4.19 12.87
C ARG A 178 -9.56 -4.86 12.34
N LYS A 179 -9.51 -6.18 12.48
CA LYS A 179 -8.62 -7.04 11.69
C LYS A 179 -9.42 -7.63 10.54
N ILE A 180 -8.85 -7.60 9.35
CA ILE A 180 -9.56 -7.97 8.12
C ILE A 180 -8.75 -9.02 7.35
N VAL A 181 -9.44 -10.05 6.87
CA VAL A 181 -8.94 -10.94 5.82
C VAL A 181 -9.67 -10.63 4.53
N ASP A 182 -8.90 -10.34 3.49
CA ASP A 182 -9.41 -10.07 2.13
C ASP A 182 -8.69 -10.98 1.12
N ILE A 183 -9.22 -11.10 -0.09
CA ILE A 183 -8.59 -11.82 -1.18
C ILE A 183 -8.39 -10.88 -2.35
N LEU A 184 -7.13 -10.65 -2.70
CA LEU A 184 -6.74 -10.02 -3.96
C LEU A 184 -6.51 -11.08 -5.04
N SER A 185 -7.00 -10.78 -6.23
CA SER A 185 -6.70 -11.46 -7.48
C SER A 185 -6.57 -10.44 -8.60
N PHE A 186 -6.11 -10.87 -9.77
CA PHE A 186 -6.10 -10.04 -10.96
C PHE A 186 -7.00 -10.68 -12.00
N ASP A 187 -7.84 -9.89 -12.66
CA ASP A 187 -8.72 -10.39 -13.72
C ASP A 187 -7.95 -10.68 -15.02
N ASP A 188 -8.65 -11.15 -16.05
CA ASP A 188 -8.05 -11.47 -17.36
C ASP A 188 -7.39 -10.25 -18.05
N LYS A 189 -7.68 -9.03 -17.59
CA LYS A 189 -7.08 -7.78 -18.08
C LYS A 189 -5.98 -7.27 -17.15
N GLY A 190 -5.61 -8.04 -16.12
CA GLY A 190 -4.63 -7.66 -15.12
C GLY A 190 -5.12 -6.65 -14.08
N GLN A 191 -6.43 -6.34 -14.02
CA GLN A 191 -6.95 -5.39 -13.04
C GLN A 191 -7.13 -6.05 -11.67
N PRO A 192 -6.78 -5.37 -10.57
CA PRO A 192 -6.94 -5.91 -9.23
C PRO A 192 -8.42 -6.04 -8.84
N VAL A 193 -8.78 -7.18 -8.28
CA VAL A 193 -10.11 -7.50 -7.76
C VAL A 193 -9.97 -8.03 -6.34
N PHE A 194 -10.70 -7.41 -5.42
CA PHE A 194 -10.76 -7.71 -3.98
C PHE A 194 -12.10 -8.36 -3.60
N GLY A 195 -12.13 -9.02 -2.45
CA GLY A 195 -13.36 -9.55 -1.85
C GLY A 195 -13.90 -10.77 -2.57
N ARG A 196 -13.08 -11.78 -2.85
CA ARG A 196 -13.58 -13.03 -3.45
C ARG A 196 -14.49 -13.78 -2.45
N PRO A 197 -15.73 -14.16 -2.80
CA PRO A 197 -16.67 -14.81 -1.87
C PRO A 197 -16.32 -16.28 -1.65
N VAL A 198 -15.47 -16.56 -0.67
CA VAL A 198 -14.99 -17.93 -0.35
C VAL A 198 -14.95 -18.24 1.14
N PHE A 199 -15.24 -17.27 2.01
CA PHE A 199 -15.26 -17.49 3.44
C PHE A 199 -16.61 -18.05 3.84
N GLU A 200 -16.69 -19.37 4.03
CA GLU A 200 -17.89 -20.05 4.48
C GLU A 200 -18.04 -19.93 6.00
N PHE A 201 -19.16 -19.38 6.44
CA PHE A 201 -19.57 -19.26 7.84
C PHE A 201 -20.71 -20.25 8.15
N SER A 202 -21.15 -20.26 9.42
CA SER A 202 -22.29 -21.08 9.85
C SER A 202 -23.54 -20.78 9.02
N GLU A 203 -24.45 -21.75 8.94
CA GLU A 203 -25.74 -21.62 8.25
C GLU A 203 -25.65 -21.41 6.72
N GLY A 204 -24.48 -21.66 6.11
CA GLY A 204 -24.28 -21.56 4.66
C GLY A 204 -24.05 -20.14 4.16
N GLU A 205 -23.80 -19.20 5.06
CA GLU A 205 -23.37 -17.85 4.74
C GLU A 205 -21.99 -17.87 4.08
N VAL A 206 -21.83 -17.15 2.97
CA VAL A 206 -20.54 -17.00 2.28
C VAL A 206 -20.19 -15.52 2.20
N ARG A 207 -19.05 -15.16 2.80
CA ARG A 207 -18.53 -13.79 2.82
C ARG A 207 -17.34 -13.63 1.87
N SER A 208 -17.20 -12.40 1.41
CA SER A 208 -16.09 -11.88 0.60
C SER A 208 -14.90 -11.45 1.47
N ARG A 209 -15.15 -11.07 2.72
CA ARG A 209 -14.14 -10.70 3.71
C ARG A 209 -14.47 -11.30 5.08
N VAL A 210 -13.43 -11.54 5.88
CA VAL A 210 -13.57 -11.79 7.31
C VAL A 210 -13.21 -10.49 8.02
N MET A 211 -14.15 -9.92 8.77
CA MET A 211 -13.92 -8.71 9.56
C MET A 211 -14.12 -9.03 11.03
N ILE A 212 -13.10 -8.78 11.85
CA ILE A 212 -13.11 -9.02 13.29
C ILE A 212 -12.92 -7.67 13.97
N GLU A 213 -13.98 -7.14 14.56
CA GLU A 213 -13.95 -5.92 15.36
C GLU A 213 -13.51 -6.23 16.80
N TYR A 214 -12.72 -5.33 17.37
CA TYR A 214 -12.17 -5.45 18.71
C TYR A 214 -11.90 -4.08 19.32
N LYS A 215 -11.92 -4.01 20.65
CA LYS A 215 -11.68 -2.77 21.41
C LYS A 215 -10.36 -2.08 21.03
N GLU A 216 -10.35 -0.76 20.98
CA GLU A 216 -9.22 0.06 20.52
C GLU A 216 -7.88 -0.24 21.23
N ASP A 217 -7.93 -0.57 22.53
CA ASP A 217 -6.75 -0.86 23.37
C ASP A 217 -6.32 -2.34 23.37
N ALA A 218 -7.01 -3.21 22.64
CA ALA A 218 -6.62 -4.61 22.45
C ALA A 218 -5.69 -4.78 21.23
N SER A 219 -5.04 -5.94 21.11
CA SER A 219 -4.13 -6.24 20.00
C SER A 219 -4.15 -7.72 19.63
N PRO A 220 -5.31 -8.25 19.16
CA PRO A 220 -5.41 -9.65 18.77
C PRO A 220 -4.56 -9.95 17.54
N ALA A 221 -3.98 -11.14 17.53
CA ALA A 221 -3.41 -11.73 16.34
C ALA A 221 -4.51 -12.12 15.34
N LEU A 222 -4.23 -11.92 14.05
CA LEU A 222 -4.94 -12.52 12.91
C LEU A 222 -3.89 -12.83 11.85
N VAL A 223 -3.53 -14.09 11.69
CA VAL A 223 -2.37 -14.52 10.89
C VAL A 223 -2.66 -15.82 10.14
N TRP A 224 -1.88 -16.08 9.08
CA TRP A 224 -1.77 -17.43 8.51
C TRP A 224 -0.75 -18.24 9.31
N ASP A 225 -1.16 -19.39 9.84
CA ASP A 225 -0.26 -20.34 10.48
C ASP A 225 0.22 -21.38 9.47
N GLU A 226 1.54 -21.43 9.24
CA GLU A 226 2.13 -22.35 8.26
C GLU A 226 2.11 -23.82 8.69
N GLN A 227 2.01 -24.13 9.99
CA GLN A 227 1.97 -25.51 10.45
C GLN A 227 0.55 -26.08 10.36
N LEU A 228 -0.43 -25.29 10.80
CA LEU A 228 -1.84 -25.65 10.80
C LEU A 228 -2.50 -25.45 9.42
N GLN A 229 -1.86 -24.69 8.53
CA GLN A 229 -2.39 -24.34 7.21
C GLN A 229 -3.78 -23.70 7.31
N MET A 230 -3.94 -22.75 8.22
CA MET A 230 -5.20 -22.04 8.46
C MET A 230 -4.96 -20.62 8.95
N ILE A 231 -6.02 -19.81 8.85
CA ILE A 231 -6.08 -18.51 9.50
C ILE A 231 -6.32 -18.75 10.99
N VAL A 232 -5.45 -18.21 11.84
CA VAL A 232 -5.56 -18.26 13.29
C VAL A 232 -5.75 -16.85 13.81
N PHE A 233 -6.64 -16.70 14.78
CA PHE A 233 -6.89 -15.44 15.46
C PHE A 233 -7.10 -15.65 16.95
N ASP A 234 -6.80 -14.63 17.74
CA ASP A 234 -7.00 -14.68 19.18
C ASP A 234 -8.49 -14.70 19.54
N TYR A 235 -8.84 -15.47 20.56
CA TYR A 235 -10.20 -15.50 21.08
C TYR A 235 -10.51 -14.18 21.79
N LEU A 236 -11.50 -13.45 21.27
CA LEU A 236 -11.99 -12.19 21.83
C LEU A 236 -13.18 -12.45 22.74
N GLN A 237 -13.17 -11.84 23.93
CA GLN A 237 -14.29 -11.87 24.86
C GLN A 237 -14.60 -10.44 25.32
N PRO A 238 -15.88 -10.02 25.31
CA PRO A 238 -16.24 -8.70 25.79
C PRO A 238 -15.99 -8.60 27.30
N GLU A 239 -15.54 -7.44 27.77
CA GLU A 239 -15.25 -7.19 29.20
C GLU A 239 -16.49 -7.39 30.08
N ASN A 240 -17.68 -7.16 29.51
CA ASN A 240 -18.95 -7.41 30.16
C ASN A 240 -20.03 -7.74 29.09
N PRO A 241 -21.17 -8.35 29.47
CA PRO A 241 -22.23 -8.73 28.52
C PRO A 241 -22.86 -7.55 27.75
N MET A 242 -22.75 -6.31 28.24
CA MET A 242 -23.27 -5.12 27.57
C MET A 242 -22.32 -4.59 26.49
N SER A 243 -21.10 -5.12 26.42
CA SER A 243 -20.08 -4.79 25.42
C SER A 243 -19.98 -5.84 24.31
N GLU A 244 -20.93 -6.78 24.22
CA GLU A 244 -21.00 -7.75 23.13
C GLU A 244 -21.41 -7.06 21.82
N GLY A 245 -20.61 -7.27 20.76
CA GLY A 245 -20.83 -6.62 19.47
C GLY A 245 -20.26 -5.19 19.34
N ILE A 246 -19.40 -4.78 20.29
CA ILE A 246 -18.55 -3.59 20.23
C ILE A 246 -17.08 -4.03 20.13
#